data_AF-A0A842W0Q4-F1
#
_entry.id   AF-A0A842W0Q4-F1
#
_cell.length_a   1.000
_cell.length_b   1.000
_cell.length_c   1.000
_cell.angle_alpha   90.00
_cell.angle_beta   90.00
_cell.angle_gamma   90.00
#
_symmetry.space_group_name_H-M   'P 1'
#
loop_
_entity.id
_entity.type
_entity.pdbx_description
1 polymer ?
#
loop_
_entity_poly.entity_id
_entity_poly.type
_entity_poly.pdbx_seq_one_letter_code
_entity_poly.pdbx_strand_id
1 'polypeptide(L)'
;MVSNTIETVVPKYAFVLQNGTILKSTIKEDSLLKVTQIISNICEKMKIKTYIHTKKLYIYRITEHFLIFLLTDLEPSEIEPLLLNLFEKYNLKINRAYSELPKSFGSIIKSVIFSMSRAAGPQPVTWYPPDFDESEAFKISMKAMLNLANEVDGASKEMLAFQPFIQYDALGIVYLFQIPFENARGNAYDSCITILADYNERAIIYEKNQELERILAKTSQMLRTKFLENVDETGENIDSDLLQPTVSKFVDSLENLSLVISKSDKIMFEMMDSINKLKHV
;
A
#
# COMPACT_ATOMS: atom_id res chain seq x y z
N MET A 1 27.47 19.48 11.15
CA MET A 1 26.55 19.52 12.30
C MET A 1 25.49 18.43 12.09
N VAL A 2 25.50 17.46 13.00
CA VAL A 2 24.46 16.46 13.35
C VAL A 2 23.68 15.78 12.20
N SER A 3 24.32 14.87 11.45
CA SER A 3 23.61 13.84 10.65
C SER A 3 24.59 12.80 10.09
N ASN A 4 25.15 11.94 10.95
CA ASN A 4 25.74 10.64 10.52
C ASN A 4 25.97 9.67 11.70
N THR A 5 25.80 10.11 12.94
CA THR A 5 26.10 9.30 14.13
C THR A 5 25.01 8.28 14.49
N ILE A 6 23.82 8.36 13.90
CA ILE A 6 22.73 7.38 14.15
C ILE A 6 22.89 6.13 13.27
N GLU A 7 23.74 6.18 12.22
CA GLU A 7 23.92 5.04 11.32
C GLU A 7 24.83 3.93 11.88
N THR A 8 25.65 4.22 12.89
CA THR A 8 26.62 3.28 13.48
C THR A 8 26.06 2.39 14.59
N VAL A 9 24.84 2.63 15.07
CA VAL A 9 24.26 1.82 16.16
C VAL A 9 23.74 0.50 15.60
N VAL A 10 24.54 -0.54 15.76
CA VAL A 10 24.14 -1.95 15.61
C VAL A 10 23.70 -2.53 16.96
N PRO A 11 22.87 -3.58 17.00
CA PRO A 11 22.26 -4.27 15.87
C PRO A 11 21.06 -3.52 15.28
N LYS A 12 20.93 -3.59 13.95
CA LYS A 12 19.71 -3.23 13.22
C LYS A 12 19.13 -4.48 12.60
N TYR A 13 17.82 -4.50 12.39
CA TYR A 13 17.13 -5.63 11.82
C TYR A 13 16.00 -5.21 10.90
N ALA A 14 15.62 -6.12 10.01
CA ALA A 14 14.36 -6.08 9.29
C ALA A 14 13.75 -7.47 9.19
N PHE A 15 12.43 -7.56 9.33
CA PHE A 15 11.65 -8.75 9.07
C PHE A 15 10.99 -8.58 7.72
N VAL A 16 11.33 -9.47 6.79
CA VAL A 16 10.99 -9.30 5.38
C VAL A 16 10.40 -10.60 4.87
N LEU A 17 9.37 -10.50 4.04
CA LEU A 17 8.79 -11.65 3.37
C LEU A 17 9.44 -11.91 2.00
N GLN A 18 9.27 -13.11 1.46
CA GLN A 18 9.84 -13.51 0.16
C GLN A 18 9.38 -12.64 -1.02
N ASN A 19 8.22 -11.99 -0.92
CA ASN A 19 7.74 -11.02 -1.91
C ASN A 19 8.33 -9.60 -1.73
N GLY A 20 9.22 -9.40 -0.76
CA GLY A 20 9.82 -8.10 -0.46
C GLY A 20 9.02 -7.24 0.53
N THR A 21 7.86 -7.68 1.00
CA THR A 21 7.10 -6.97 2.04
C THR A 21 7.93 -6.84 3.31
N ILE A 22 8.14 -5.60 3.77
CA ILE A 22 8.82 -5.30 5.03
C ILE A 22 7.78 -5.24 6.15
N LEU A 23 7.83 -6.21 7.06
CA LEU A 23 6.90 -6.30 8.20
C LEU A 23 7.31 -5.37 9.34
N LYS A 24 8.62 -5.29 9.59
CA LYS A 24 9.18 -4.40 10.62
C LYS A 24 10.64 -4.13 10.30
N SER A 25 11.10 -2.91 10.54
CA SER A 25 12.50 -2.58 10.33
C SER A 25 13.01 -1.48 11.25
N THR A 26 14.28 -1.59 11.65
CA THR A 26 15.11 -0.49 12.17
C THR A 26 16.15 -0.03 11.15
N ILE A 27 16.27 -0.74 10.02
CA ILE A 27 17.03 -0.35 8.83
C ILE A 27 16.19 0.63 8.01
N LYS A 28 16.82 1.67 7.46
CA LYS A 28 16.14 2.65 6.59
C LYS A 28 15.51 1.95 5.37
N GLU A 29 14.28 2.33 5.05
CA GLU A 29 13.49 1.72 3.97
C GLU A 29 14.20 1.81 2.61
N ASP A 30 14.79 2.97 2.28
CA ASP A 30 15.57 3.16 1.05
C ASP A 30 16.71 2.15 0.87
N SER A 31 17.30 1.70 1.98
CA SER A 31 18.37 0.69 1.96
C SER A 31 17.80 -0.71 1.75
N LEU A 32 16.60 -0.99 2.26
CA LEU A 32 15.93 -2.27 2.07
C LEU A 32 15.36 -2.43 0.67
N LEU A 33 14.83 -1.38 0.06
CA LEU A 33 14.21 -1.43 -1.27
C LEU A 33 15.12 -2.04 -2.35
N LYS A 34 16.43 -1.79 -2.28
CA LYS A 34 17.40 -2.39 -3.21
C LYS A 34 17.58 -3.90 -3.00
N VAL A 35 17.44 -4.36 -1.75
CA VAL A 35 17.62 -5.77 -1.40
C VAL A 35 16.32 -6.55 -1.56
N THR A 36 15.16 -5.93 -1.31
CA THR A 36 13.86 -6.56 -1.52
C THR A 36 13.62 -6.90 -2.99
N GLN A 37 14.16 -6.10 -3.94
CA GLN A 37 14.10 -6.38 -5.38
C GLN A 37 14.75 -7.71 -5.80
N ILE A 38 15.71 -8.21 -5.03
CA ILE A 38 16.42 -9.48 -5.32
C ILE A 38 16.08 -10.60 -4.35
N ILE A 39 15.13 -10.37 -3.43
CA ILE A 39 14.91 -11.29 -2.30
C ILE A 39 14.27 -12.61 -2.74
N SER A 40 13.44 -12.59 -3.77
CA SER A 40 12.86 -13.80 -4.39
C SER A 40 13.98 -14.72 -4.88
N ASN A 41 14.93 -14.17 -5.65
CA ASN A 41 16.11 -14.88 -6.16
C ASN A 41 17.01 -15.40 -5.02
N ILE A 42 17.11 -14.67 -3.91
CA ILE A 42 17.84 -15.13 -2.72
C ILE A 42 17.12 -16.34 -2.11
N CYS A 43 15.79 -16.26 -1.93
CA CYS A 43 14.99 -17.33 -1.34
C CYS A 43 15.05 -18.61 -2.16
N GLU A 44 15.01 -18.54 -3.49
CA GLU A 44 15.11 -19.71 -4.37
C GLU A 44 16.40 -20.50 -4.16
N LYS A 45 17.50 -19.83 -3.84
CA LYS A 45 18.82 -20.44 -3.67
C LYS A 45 19.13 -20.83 -2.23
N MET A 46 18.37 -20.30 -1.28
CA MET A 46 18.70 -20.37 0.14
C MET A 46 17.79 -21.35 0.87
N LYS A 47 18.36 -22.34 1.55
CA LYS A 47 17.56 -23.32 2.31
C LYS A 47 17.01 -22.69 3.61
N ILE A 48 15.85 -23.16 4.07
CA ILE A 48 15.34 -22.82 5.40
C ILE A 48 16.40 -23.19 6.45
N LYS A 49 16.50 -22.40 7.53
CA LYS A 49 17.49 -22.55 8.62
C LYS A 49 18.94 -22.26 8.21
N THR A 50 19.17 -21.66 7.05
CA THR A 50 20.51 -21.19 6.63
C THR A 50 20.58 -19.67 6.66
N TYR A 51 21.79 -19.10 6.65
CA TYR A 51 22.01 -17.66 6.45
C TYR A 51 23.00 -17.40 5.32
N ILE A 52 22.91 -16.23 4.72
CA ILE A 52 23.96 -15.61 3.90
C ILE A 52 24.60 -14.52 4.76
N HIS A 53 25.93 -14.47 4.77
CA HIS A 53 26.69 -13.46 5.49
C HIS A 53 27.53 -12.62 4.51
N THR A 54 27.43 -11.30 4.60
CA THR A 54 28.27 -10.37 3.84
C THR A 54 28.60 -9.15 4.70
N LYS A 55 29.87 -9.00 5.07
CA LYS A 55 30.39 -7.93 5.94
C LYS A 55 29.76 -7.93 7.34
N LYS A 56 28.72 -7.13 7.54
CA LYS A 56 27.97 -6.98 8.80
C LYS A 56 26.53 -7.47 8.67
N LEU A 57 26.12 -7.86 7.46
CA LEU A 57 24.74 -8.24 7.14
C LEU A 57 24.60 -9.76 7.12
N TYR A 58 23.68 -10.24 7.93
CA TYR A 58 23.19 -11.61 7.93
C TYR A 58 21.76 -11.61 7.39
N ILE A 59 21.51 -12.42 6.35
CA ILE A 59 20.17 -12.71 5.84
C ILE A 59 19.86 -14.13 6.25
N TYR A 60 18.90 -14.33 7.14
CA TYR A 60 18.53 -15.64 7.70
C TYR A 60 17.12 -16.04 7.27
N ARG A 61 16.95 -17.25 6.73
CA ARG A 61 15.65 -17.75 6.27
C ARG A 61 15.01 -18.63 7.33
N ILE A 62 13.92 -18.16 7.93
CA ILE A 62 13.22 -18.92 9.00
C ILE A 62 12.14 -19.83 8.43
N THR A 63 11.36 -19.38 7.45
CA THR A 63 10.32 -20.19 6.79
C THR A 63 10.44 -20.07 5.28
N GLU A 64 9.52 -20.70 4.54
CA GLU A 64 9.44 -20.52 3.09
C GLU A 64 9.31 -19.04 2.72
N HIS A 65 8.48 -18.30 3.45
CA HIS A 65 8.10 -16.94 3.11
C HIS A 65 8.75 -15.86 3.99
N PHE A 66 9.52 -16.21 5.02
CA PHE A 66 9.99 -15.23 6.02
C PHE A 66 11.51 -15.23 6.20
N LEU A 67 12.08 -14.02 6.18
CA LEU A 67 13.50 -13.74 6.35
C LEU A 67 13.74 -12.71 7.46
N ILE A 68 14.89 -12.85 8.12
CA ILE A 68 15.44 -11.85 9.03
C ILE A 68 16.69 -11.27 8.39
N PHE A 69 16.72 -9.96 8.27
CA PHE A 69 17.93 -9.22 7.95
C PHE A 69 18.47 -8.70 9.27
N LEU A 70 19.73 -8.98 9.57
CA LEU A 70 20.39 -8.57 10.80
C LEU A 70 21.72 -7.91 10.44
N LEU A 71 21.84 -6.62 10.75
CA LEU A 71 23.08 -5.86 10.62
C LEU A 71 23.73 -5.76 12.00
N THR A 72 24.89 -6.38 12.17
CA THR A 72 25.56 -6.54 13.46
C THR A 72 27.08 -6.60 13.32
N ASP A 73 27.79 -6.27 14.40
CA ASP A 73 29.25 -6.37 14.49
C ASP A 73 29.71 -7.67 15.15
N LEU A 74 28.76 -8.52 15.55
CA LEU A 74 29.03 -9.83 16.15
C LEU A 74 29.60 -10.82 15.14
N GLU A 75 30.49 -11.68 15.62
CA GLU A 75 31.14 -12.70 14.82
C GLU A 75 30.18 -13.88 14.54
N PRO A 76 30.41 -14.68 13.46
CA PRO A 76 29.55 -15.80 13.11
C PRO A 76 29.30 -16.79 14.26
N SER A 77 30.31 -17.06 15.09
CA SER A 77 30.20 -17.96 16.25
C SER A 77 29.21 -17.49 17.31
N GLU A 78 28.92 -16.19 17.37
CA GLU A 78 27.97 -15.59 18.31
C GLU A 78 26.56 -15.50 17.69
N ILE A 79 26.49 -15.28 16.38
CA ILE A 79 25.24 -15.13 15.64
C ILE A 79 24.56 -16.47 15.34
N GLU A 80 25.31 -17.52 15.02
CA GLU A 80 24.74 -18.83 14.70
C GLU A 80 23.81 -19.39 15.79
N PRO A 81 24.21 -19.43 17.09
CA PRO A 81 23.33 -19.91 18.15
C PRO A 81 22.05 -19.08 18.31
N LEU A 82 22.16 -17.77 18.09
CA LEU A 82 21.00 -16.86 18.15
C LEU A 82 20.01 -17.16 17.02
N LEU A 83 20.49 -17.24 15.77
CA LEU A 83 19.64 -17.52 14.62
C LEU A 83 18.94 -18.88 14.80
N LEU A 84 19.66 -19.88 15.31
CA LEU A 84 19.09 -21.17 15.65
C LEU A 84 18.00 -21.06 16.72
N ASN A 85 18.24 -20.30 17.79
CA ASN A 85 17.24 -20.07 18.85
C ASN A 85 15.97 -19.39 18.30
N LEU A 86 16.14 -18.36 17.45
CA LEU A 86 15.03 -17.68 16.79
C LEU A 86 14.24 -18.65 15.91
N PHE A 87 14.92 -19.50 15.16
CA PHE A 87 14.26 -20.53 14.37
C PHE A 87 13.45 -21.47 15.24
N GLU A 88 14.06 -22.10 16.25
CA GLU A 88 13.39 -23.08 17.12
C GLU A 88 12.17 -22.48 17.84
N LYS A 89 12.28 -21.23 18.30
CA LYS A 89 11.23 -20.57 19.06
C LYS A 89 10.07 -20.07 18.20
N TYR A 90 10.34 -19.58 16.98
CA TYR A 90 9.35 -18.82 16.21
C TYR A 90 8.93 -19.47 14.89
N ASN A 91 9.64 -20.47 14.36
CA ASN A 91 9.33 -21.03 13.03
C ASN A 91 7.85 -21.46 12.89
N LEU A 92 7.31 -22.18 13.88
CA LEU A 92 5.92 -22.68 13.81
C LEU A 92 4.90 -21.54 13.88
N LYS A 93 5.16 -20.52 14.72
CA LYS A 93 4.28 -19.36 14.86
C LYS A 93 4.27 -18.52 13.58
N ILE A 94 5.45 -18.28 13.01
CA ILE A 94 5.62 -17.52 11.77
C ILE A 94 5.02 -18.29 10.60
N ASN A 95 5.27 -19.58 10.48
CA ASN A 95 4.76 -20.39 9.38
C ASN A 95 3.22 -20.47 9.40
N ARG A 96 2.60 -20.41 10.58
CA ARG A 96 1.14 -20.30 10.71
C ARG A 96 0.61 -18.91 10.38
N ALA A 97 1.35 -17.86 10.71
CA ALA A 97 0.94 -16.47 10.46
C ALA A 97 1.15 -16.07 8.99
N TYR A 98 2.13 -16.66 8.32
CA TYR A 98 2.55 -16.37 6.96
C TYR A 98 2.69 -17.67 6.15
N SER A 99 1.70 -18.55 6.26
CA SER A 99 1.62 -19.75 5.41
C SER A 99 1.39 -19.38 3.95
N GLU A 100 0.85 -18.20 3.71
CA GLU A 100 0.70 -17.57 2.41
C GLU A 100 1.32 -16.17 2.48
N LEU A 101 1.86 -15.69 1.35
CA LEU A 101 2.35 -14.33 1.26
C LEU A 101 1.16 -13.36 1.37
N PRO A 102 1.29 -12.27 2.14
CA PRO A 102 0.25 -11.27 2.21
C PRO A 102 0.04 -10.71 0.82
N LYS A 103 -1.23 -10.68 0.43
CA LYS A 103 -1.70 -10.00 -0.77
C LYS A 103 -1.26 -8.53 -0.72
N SER A 104 -0.93 -7.96 -1.87
CA SER A 104 -0.86 -6.50 -1.98
C SER A 104 -2.28 -5.96 -2.03
N PHE A 105 -2.48 -4.69 -1.64
CA PHE A 105 -3.76 -4.04 -1.83
C PHE A 105 -4.11 -4.03 -3.34
N GLY A 106 -3.12 -3.82 -4.21
CA GLY A 106 -3.28 -3.97 -5.66
C GLY A 106 -3.90 -5.30 -6.09
N SER A 107 -3.49 -6.42 -5.49
CA SER A 107 -4.01 -7.75 -5.86
C SER A 107 -5.49 -7.99 -5.54
N ILE A 108 -6.11 -7.12 -4.74
CA ILE A 108 -7.54 -7.20 -4.40
C ILE A 108 -8.36 -6.14 -5.13
N ILE A 109 -7.73 -5.26 -5.93
CA ILE A 109 -8.40 -4.23 -6.73
C ILE A 109 -8.96 -4.87 -8.00
N LYS A 110 -10.26 -4.63 -8.23
CA LYS A 110 -10.96 -4.97 -9.46
C LYS A 110 -10.92 -3.81 -10.45
N SER A 111 -11.11 -2.58 -9.96
CA SER A 111 -10.99 -1.38 -10.78
C SER A 111 -10.76 -0.13 -9.96
N VAL A 112 -10.22 0.91 -10.61
CA VAL A 112 -10.16 2.28 -10.11
C VAL A 112 -10.81 3.19 -11.14
N ILE A 113 -11.71 4.07 -10.70
CA ILE A 113 -12.42 5.00 -11.58
C ILE A 113 -12.28 6.41 -11.01
N PHE A 114 -11.81 7.34 -11.82
CA PHE A 114 -11.93 8.76 -11.53
C PHE A 114 -13.16 9.32 -12.26
N SER A 115 -14.04 9.99 -11.53
CA SER A 115 -15.26 10.59 -12.07
C SER A 115 -15.50 12.00 -11.59
N MET A 116 -16.25 12.75 -12.39
CA MET A 116 -16.60 14.15 -12.15
C MET A 116 -18.08 14.38 -12.44
N SER A 117 -18.69 15.30 -11.69
CA SER A 117 -20.06 15.76 -11.96
C SER A 117 -20.05 16.80 -13.07
N ARG A 118 -20.52 16.44 -14.27
CA ARG A 118 -20.63 17.33 -15.43
C ARG A 118 -22.08 17.77 -15.64
N ALA A 119 -22.35 18.53 -16.70
CA ALA A 119 -23.70 19.02 -17.02
C ALA A 119 -24.76 17.91 -17.10
N ALA A 120 -24.39 16.73 -17.62
CA ALA A 120 -25.27 15.56 -17.72
C ALA A 120 -25.35 14.71 -16.42
N GLY A 121 -24.60 15.09 -15.38
CA GLY A 121 -24.47 14.35 -14.13
C GLY A 121 -23.09 13.71 -13.94
N PRO A 122 -22.95 12.78 -12.98
CA PRO A 122 -21.71 12.04 -12.75
C PRO A 122 -21.26 11.24 -13.97
N GLN A 123 -20.01 11.45 -14.41
CA GLN A 123 -19.42 10.73 -15.52
C GLN A 123 -18.00 10.25 -15.18
N PRO A 124 -17.61 9.05 -15.64
CA PRO A 124 -16.23 8.59 -15.57
C PRO A 124 -15.37 9.43 -16.52
N VAL A 125 -14.16 9.78 -16.07
CA VAL A 125 -13.18 10.54 -16.87
C VAL A 125 -12.02 9.63 -17.30
N THR A 126 -11.59 8.72 -16.42
CA THR A 126 -10.54 7.72 -16.71
C THR A 126 -10.66 6.58 -15.70
N TRP A 127 -10.18 5.40 -16.06
CA TRP A 127 -10.25 4.21 -15.22
C TRP A 127 -9.08 3.25 -15.45
N TYR A 128 -8.93 2.31 -14.51
CA TYR A 128 -8.01 1.19 -14.57
C TYR A 128 -8.76 -0.10 -14.20
N PRO A 129 -8.48 -1.23 -14.88
CA PRO A 129 -7.60 -1.37 -16.03
C PRO A 129 -8.19 -0.72 -17.30
N PRO A 130 -7.39 -0.39 -18.33
CA PRO A 130 -7.87 0.33 -19.52
C PRO A 130 -8.98 -0.39 -20.31
N ASP A 131 -9.05 -1.72 -20.18
CA ASP A 131 -10.04 -2.59 -20.82
C ASP A 131 -11.32 -2.77 -19.98
N PHE A 132 -11.45 -2.07 -18.85
CA PHE A 132 -12.66 -2.07 -18.05
C PHE A 132 -13.84 -1.48 -18.83
N ASP A 133 -15.01 -2.11 -18.72
CA ASP A 133 -16.19 -1.73 -19.49
C ASP A 133 -16.68 -0.31 -19.13
N GLU A 134 -16.80 0.55 -20.14
CA GLU A 134 -17.21 1.95 -19.97
C GLU A 134 -18.63 2.07 -19.39
N SER A 135 -19.55 1.19 -19.78
CA SER A 135 -20.93 1.21 -19.27
C SER A 135 -20.98 0.86 -17.77
N GLU A 136 -20.12 -0.06 -17.34
CA GLU A 136 -19.94 -0.40 -15.93
C GLU A 136 -19.25 0.75 -15.18
N ALA A 137 -18.22 1.38 -15.76
CA ALA A 137 -17.58 2.56 -15.18
C ALA A 137 -18.60 3.67 -14.92
N PHE A 138 -19.49 3.92 -15.88
CA PHE A 138 -20.56 4.90 -15.75
C PHE A 138 -21.52 4.59 -14.59
N LYS A 139 -22.00 3.34 -14.49
CA LYS A 139 -22.87 2.90 -13.38
C LYS A 139 -22.19 3.08 -12.02
N ILE A 140 -20.90 2.75 -11.95
CA ILE A 140 -20.12 2.89 -10.72
C ILE A 140 -19.95 4.36 -10.34
N SER A 141 -19.61 5.23 -11.31
CA SER A 141 -19.49 6.68 -11.09
C SER A 141 -20.80 7.30 -10.59
N MET A 142 -21.94 6.96 -11.20
CA MET A 142 -23.24 7.41 -10.74
C MET A 142 -23.50 7.00 -9.30
N LYS A 143 -23.30 5.71 -8.98
CA LYS A 143 -23.55 5.19 -7.63
C LYS A 143 -22.58 5.77 -6.60
N ALA A 144 -21.32 5.97 -6.95
CA ALA A 144 -20.32 6.59 -6.06
C ALA A 144 -20.64 8.03 -5.71
N MET A 145 -21.06 8.82 -6.70
CA MET A 145 -21.37 10.23 -6.50
C MET A 145 -22.69 10.46 -5.76
N LEU A 146 -23.56 9.44 -5.63
CA LEU A 146 -24.72 9.52 -4.72
C LEU A 146 -24.34 9.75 -3.26
N ASN A 147 -23.10 9.44 -2.85
CA ASN A 147 -22.64 9.77 -1.50
C ASN A 147 -22.65 11.28 -1.23
N LEU A 148 -22.55 12.13 -2.26
CA LEU A 148 -22.68 13.58 -2.15
C LEU A 148 -24.09 14.04 -1.77
N ALA A 149 -25.12 13.22 -2.01
CA ALA A 149 -26.49 13.58 -1.65
C ALA A 149 -26.70 13.74 -0.14
N ASN A 150 -25.77 13.21 0.67
CA ASN A 150 -25.77 13.37 2.12
C ASN A 150 -25.01 14.63 2.59
N GLU A 151 -24.32 15.35 1.69
CA GLU A 151 -23.50 16.51 2.01
C GLU A 151 -24.21 17.81 1.59
N VAL A 152 -24.48 18.70 2.55
CA VAL A 152 -25.27 19.93 2.33
C VAL A 152 -24.54 20.94 1.43
N ASP A 153 -23.20 20.93 1.44
CA ASP A 153 -22.34 21.86 0.69
C ASP A 153 -21.54 21.16 -0.43
N GLY A 154 -22.01 20.00 -0.92
CA GLY A 154 -21.27 19.16 -1.87
C GLY A 154 -19.97 18.60 -1.26
N ALA A 155 -18.96 18.27 -2.08
CA ALA A 155 -17.68 17.73 -1.59
C ALA A 155 -16.72 18.82 -1.04
N SER A 156 -17.26 19.83 -0.35
CA SER A 156 -16.48 20.95 0.24
C SER A 156 -15.47 20.47 1.27
N LYS A 157 -15.72 19.30 1.87
CA LYS A 157 -14.75 18.53 2.64
C LYS A 157 -14.41 17.25 1.90
N GLU A 158 -13.13 16.95 1.87
CA GLU A 158 -12.66 15.66 1.39
C GLU A 158 -13.18 14.55 2.32
N MET A 159 -13.75 13.50 1.74
CA MET A 159 -14.39 12.42 2.50
C MET A 159 -14.04 11.06 1.92
N LEU A 160 -13.67 10.12 2.80
CA LEU A 160 -13.60 8.70 2.49
C LEU A 160 -14.87 7.98 2.93
N ALA A 161 -15.54 7.32 1.99
CA ALA A 161 -16.74 6.51 2.23
C ALA A 161 -16.52 5.07 1.75
N PHE A 162 -17.20 4.12 2.41
CA PHE A 162 -17.20 2.72 2.03
C PHE A 162 -18.63 2.29 1.68
N GLN A 163 -18.83 1.76 0.48
CA GLN A 163 -20.15 1.32 0.03
C GLN A 163 -20.11 -0.04 -0.66
N PRO A 164 -21.07 -0.94 -0.38
CA PRO A 164 -21.11 -2.24 -1.04
C PRO A 164 -21.60 -2.13 -2.49
N PHE A 165 -20.87 -2.79 -3.38
CA PHE A 165 -21.20 -2.99 -4.79
C PHE A 165 -21.57 -4.46 -5.02
N ILE A 166 -22.78 -4.83 -4.57
CA ILE A 166 -23.25 -6.23 -4.53
C ILE A 166 -23.17 -6.92 -5.89
N GLN A 167 -23.56 -6.22 -6.97
CA GLN A 167 -23.50 -6.77 -8.33
C GLN A 167 -22.07 -7.14 -8.77
N TYR A 168 -21.06 -6.53 -8.17
CA TYR A 168 -19.65 -6.72 -8.50
C TYR A 168 -18.91 -7.59 -7.47
N ASP A 169 -19.62 -8.08 -6.45
CA ASP A 169 -19.03 -8.72 -5.26
C ASP A 169 -17.84 -7.90 -4.71
N ALA A 170 -18.05 -6.59 -4.60
CA ALA A 170 -16.97 -5.64 -4.30
C ALA A 170 -17.35 -4.66 -3.19
N LEU A 171 -16.35 -4.22 -2.44
CA LEU A 171 -16.43 -3.03 -1.59
C LEU A 171 -15.89 -1.84 -2.37
N GLY A 172 -16.73 -0.82 -2.52
CA GLY A 172 -16.35 0.46 -3.10
C GLY A 172 -15.75 1.38 -2.04
N ILE A 173 -14.53 1.83 -2.28
CA ILE A 173 -13.84 2.83 -1.49
C ILE A 173 -13.92 4.13 -2.28
N VAL A 174 -14.77 5.05 -1.82
CA VAL A 174 -15.10 6.28 -2.54
C VAL A 174 -14.46 7.45 -1.83
N TYR A 175 -13.59 8.15 -2.52
CA TYR A 175 -12.98 9.38 -2.02
C TYR A 175 -13.54 10.58 -2.77
N LEU A 176 -14.35 11.37 -2.07
CA LEU A 176 -15.01 12.57 -2.59
C LEU A 176 -14.13 13.80 -2.38
N PHE A 177 -14.04 14.66 -3.39
CA PHE A 177 -13.30 15.93 -3.33
C PHE A 177 -13.80 16.90 -4.41
N GLN A 178 -13.44 18.17 -4.29
CA GLN A 178 -13.75 19.19 -5.30
C GLN A 178 -12.54 19.58 -6.14
N ILE A 179 -12.79 19.96 -7.39
CA ILE A 179 -11.83 20.64 -8.27
C ILE A 179 -12.37 22.06 -8.50
N PRO A 180 -11.77 23.10 -7.91
CA PRO A 180 -12.20 24.48 -8.10
C PRO A 180 -12.11 24.88 -9.57
N PHE A 181 -13.21 25.38 -10.15
CA PHE A 181 -13.27 25.80 -11.54
C PHE A 181 -14.35 26.87 -11.70
N GLU A 182 -13.95 28.10 -12.01
CA GLU A 182 -14.87 29.27 -12.01
C GLU A 182 -16.04 29.12 -12.98
N ASN A 183 -15.85 28.41 -14.09
CA ASN A 183 -16.90 28.21 -15.09
C ASN A 183 -17.82 27.00 -14.79
N ALA A 184 -17.55 26.26 -13.70
CA ALA A 184 -18.42 25.16 -13.27
C ALA A 184 -19.60 25.68 -12.44
N ARG A 185 -20.70 24.90 -12.41
CA ARG A 185 -21.84 25.17 -11.53
C ARG A 185 -21.38 25.11 -10.07
N GLY A 186 -21.52 26.22 -9.35
CA GLY A 186 -21.04 26.32 -7.96
C GLY A 186 -19.54 26.58 -7.83
N ASN A 187 -18.87 27.00 -8.91
CA ASN A 187 -17.44 27.32 -8.99
C ASN A 187 -16.50 26.12 -8.70
N ALA A 188 -17.02 24.89 -8.78
CA ALA A 188 -16.24 23.67 -8.62
C ALA A 188 -16.91 22.48 -9.30
N TYR A 189 -16.09 21.50 -9.69
CA TYR A 189 -16.55 20.16 -10.05
C TYR A 189 -16.45 19.23 -8.84
N ASP A 190 -17.59 18.72 -8.38
CA ASP A 190 -17.59 17.59 -7.46
C ASP A 190 -17.00 16.37 -8.19
N SER A 191 -16.06 15.71 -7.54
CA SER A 191 -15.25 14.65 -8.13
C SER A 191 -15.06 13.50 -7.16
N CYS A 192 -14.76 12.32 -7.68
CA CYS A 192 -14.39 11.20 -6.83
C CYS A 192 -13.42 10.23 -7.47
N ILE A 193 -12.61 9.59 -6.62
CA ILE A 193 -11.87 8.37 -6.96
C ILE A 193 -12.63 7.21 -6.31
N THR A 194 -13.03 6.23 -7.10
CA THR A 194 -13.67 5.00 -6.63
C THR A 194 -12.75 3.82 -6.87
N ILE A 195 -12.41 3.09 -5.82
CA ILE A 195 -11.72 1.79 -5.90
C ILE A 195 -12.77 0.70 -5.68
N LEU A 196 -12.91 -0.24 -6.60
CA LEU A 196 -13.61 -1.48 -6.33
C LEU A 196 -12.60 -2.53 -5.88
N ALA A 197 -12.75 -3.02 -4.65
CA ALA A 197 -11.91 -4.08 -4.09
C ALA A 197 -12.74 -5.32 -3.73
N ASP A 198 -12.11 -6.49 -3.67
CA ASP A 198 -12.76 -7.74 -3.27
C ASP A 198 -13.46 -7.59 -1.90
N TYR A 199 -14.77 -7.88 -1.88
CA TYR A 199 -15.59 -7.75 -0.68
C TYR A 199 -15.18 -8.69 0.46
N ASN A 200 -14.52 -9.81 0.13
CA ASN A 200 -14.01 -10.76 1.12
C ASN A 200 -12.89 -10.15 1.98
N GLU A 201 -12.20 -9.13 1.47
CA GLU A 201 -11.05 -8.50 2.11
C GLU A 201 -11.45 -7.22 2.90
N ARG A 202 -12.75 -6.95 3.06
CA ARG A 202 -13.29 -5.74 3.72
C ARG A 202 -12.70 -5.44 5.10
N ALA A 203 -12.40 -6.46 5.90
CA ALA A 203 -11.86 -6.27 7.24
C ALA A 203 -10.50 -5.57 7.19
N ILE A 204 -9.62 -5.98 6.27
CA ILE A 204 -8.30 -5.38 6.09
C ILE A 204 -8.43 -4.00 5.45
N ILE A 205 -9.37 -3.82 4.52
CA ILE A 205 -9.66 -2.51 3.93
C ILE A 205 -10.03 -1.49 5.02
N TYR A 206 -10.86 -1.87 5.99
CA TYR A 206 -11.21 -1.00 7.11
C TYR A 206 -10.02 -0.74 8.05
N GLU A 207 -9.18 -1.75 8.33
CA GLU A 207 -7.95 -1.60 9.12
C GLU A 207 -6.96 -0.61 8.46
N LYS A 208 -7.00 -0.51 7.13
CA LYS A 208 -6.12 0.32 6.31
C LYS A 208 -6.70 1.69 5.92
N ASN A 209 -7.81 2.10 6.54
CA ASN A 209 -8.53 3.32 6.15
C ASN A 209 -7.67 4.60 6.15
N GLN A 210 -6.84 4.83 7.16
CA GLN A 210 -5.99 6.02 7.28
C GLN A 210 -4.88 6.04 6.21
N GLU A 211 -4.31 4.87 5.93
CA GLU A 211 -3.28 4.71 4.91
C GLU A 211 -3.88 4.97 3.52
N LEU A 212 -5.07 4.43 3.25
CA LEU A 212 -5.83 4.65 2.02
C LEU A 212 -6.21 6.13 1.85
N GLU A 213 -6.75 6.76 2.88
CA GLU A 213 -7.13 8.18 2.87
C GLU A 213 -5.94 9.07 2.51
N ARG A 214 -4.76 8.81 3.10
CA ARG A 214 -3.54 9.55 2.78
C ARG A 214 -3.11 9.41 1.32
N ILE A 215 -3.18 8.18 0.78
CA ILE A 215 -2.83 7.92 -0.63
C ILE A 215 -3.85 8.62 -1.55
N LEU A 216 -5.14 8.50 -1.25
CA LEU A 216 -6.23 9.10 -2.02
C LEU A 216 -6.17 10.63 -2.01
N ALA A 217 -5.88 11.25 -0.87
CA ALA A 217 -5.69 12.71 -0.76
C ALA A 217 -4.52 13.21 -1.60
N LYS A 218 -3.42 12.45 -1.66
CA LYS A 218 -2.28 12.80 -2.53
C LYS A 218 -2.67 12.67 -4.01
N THR A 219 -3.38 11.60 -4.37
CA THR A 219 -3.84 11.37 -5.74
C THR A 219 -4.85 12.42 -6.19
N SER A 220 -5.80 12.82 -5.34
CA SER A 220 -6.78 13.85 -5.66
C SER A 220 -6.12 15.19 -5.95
N GLN A 221 -5.09 15.57 -5.19
CA GLN A 221 -4.29 16.77 -5.46
C GLN A 221 -3.59 16.69 -6.82
N MET A 222 -2.99 15.54 -7.16
CA MET A 222 -2.37 15.35 -8.47
C MET A 222 -3.38 15.44 -9.62
N LEU A 223 -4.55 14.81 -9.47
CA LEU A 223 -5.63 14.89 -10.45
C LEU A 223 -6.15 16.32 -10.60
N ARG A 224 -6.34 17.05 -9.48
CA ARG A 224 -6.76 18.46 -9.50
C ARG A 224 -5.76 19.32 -10.28
N THR A 225 -4.47 19.20 -9.98
CA THR A 225 -3.43 19.95 -10.70
C THR A 225 -3.43 19.61 -12.18
N LYS A 226 -3.45 18.32 -12.52
CA LYS A 226 -3.43 17.86 -13.91
C LYS A 226 -4.66 18.29 -14.69
N PHE A 227 -5.84 18.26 -14.08
CA PHE A 227 -7.07 18.79 -14.65
C PHE A 227 -6.89 20.28 -14.98
N LEU A 228 -6.52 21.11 -14.00
CA LEU A 228 -6.45 22.56 -14.17
C LEU A 228 -5.36 23.01 -15.17
N GLU A 229 -4.30 22.23 -15.34
CA GLU A 229 -3.25 22.50 -16.33
C GLU A 229 -3.69 22.25 -17.78
N ASN A 230 -4.69 21.39 -18.00
CA ASN A 230 -5.01 20.85 -19.33
C ASN A 230 -6.45 21.09 -19.77
N VAL A 231 -7.27 21.65 -18.89
CA VAL A 231 -8.67 21.92 -19.19
C VAL A 231 -8.83 23.19 -20.01
N ASP A 232 -9.75 23.17 -20.97
CA ASP A 232 -10.15 24.37 -21.70
C ASP A 232 -11.03 25.30 -20.82
N GLU A 233 -11.42 26.45 -21.37
CA GLU A 233 -12.29 27.40 -20.65
C GLU A 233 -13.66 26.77 -20.28
N THR A 234 -14.10 25.72 -20.95
CA THR A 234 -15.41 25.10 -20.72
C THR A 234 -15.39 24.07 -19.60
N GLY A 235 -14.25 23.44 -19.33
CA GLY A 235 -14.21 22.37 -18.34
C GLY A 235 -14.62 20.99 -18.86
N GLU A 236 -15.16 20.91 -20.07
CA GLU A 236 -15.88 19.74 -20.58
C GLU A 236 -14.99 18.82 -21.43
N ASN A 237 -13.99 19.37 -22.14
CA ASN A 237 -13.06 18.58 -22.94
C ASN A 237 -11.80 18.28 -22.13
N ILE A 238 -11.77 17.10 -21.52
CA ILE A 238 -10.54 16.53 -20.99
C ILE A 238 -10.25 15.22 -21.67
N ASP A 239 -9.05 15.14 -22.21
CA ASP A 239 -8.47 13.92 -22.71
C ASP A 239 -8.16 12.98 -21.53
N SER A 240 -8.84 11.83 -21.52
CA SER A 240 -8.63 10.78 -20.51
C SER A 240 -7.17 10.33 -20.44
N ASP A 241 -6.46 10.39 -21.58
CA ASP A 241 -5.07 9.94 -21.70
C ASP A 241 -4.11 10.84 -20.90
N LEU A 242 -4.50 12.09 -20.60
CA LEU A 242 -3.71 13.00 -19.77
C LEU A 242 -3.80 12.65 -18.28
N LEU A 243 -4.90 12.04 -17.84
CA LEU A 243 -5.14 11.67 -16.44
C LEU A 243 -4.79 10.21 -16.16
N GLN A 244 -4.79 9.35 -17.17
CA GLN A 244 -4.43 7.93 -17.07
C GLN A 244 -3.09 7.67 -16.36
N PRO A 245 -2.01 8.45 -16.58
CA PRO A 245 -0.74 8.23 -15.88
C PRO A 245 -0.86 8.47 -14.36
N THR A 246 -1.75 9.38 -13.95
CA THR A 246 -1.99 9.67 -12.53
C THR A 246 -2.74 8.51 -11.87
N VAL A 247 -3.76 7.98 -12.54
CA VAL A 247 -4.49 6.79 -12.08
C VAL A 247 -3.57 5.57 -12.01
N SER A 248 -2.71 5.37 -13.01
CA SER A 248 -1.76 4.25 -13.04
C SER A 248 -0.76 4.33 -11.88
N LYS A 249 -0.15 5.50 -11.66
CA LYS A 249 0.75 5.72 -10.51
C LYS A 249 0.06 5.53 -9.15
N PHE A 250 -1.23 5.83 -9.08
CA PHE A 250 -2.03 5.56 -7.89
C PHE A 250 -2.21 4.05 -7.69
N VAL A 251 -2.53 3.28 -8.74
CA VAL A 251 -2.59 1.82 -8.68
C VAL A 251 -1.25 1.23 -8.22
N ASP A 252 -0.12 1.69 -8.77
CA ASP A 252 1.22 1.27 -8.33
C ASP A 252 1.44 1.55 -6.83
N SER A 253 0.93 2.68 -6.33
CA SER A 253 1.02 3.01 -4.90
C SER A 253 0.20 2.05 -4.03
N LEU A 254 -0.91 1.52 -4.55
CA LEU A 254 -1.72 0.50 -3.88
C LEU A 254 -1.08 -0.90 -3.97
N GLU A 255 -0.36 -1.22 -5.05
CA GLU A 255 0.42 -2.46 -5.13
C GLU A 255 1.51 -2.53 -4.05
N ASN A 256 2.06 -1.37 -3.66
CA ASN A 256 3.06 -1.28 -2.59
C ASN A 256 2.44 -1.32 -1.19
N LEU A 257 1.12 -1.25 -1.05
CA LEU A 257 0.43 -1.31 0.24
C LEU A 257 0.22 -2.78 0.64
N SER A 258 0.91 -3.21 1.69
CA SER A 258 0.84 -4.60 2.17
C SER A 258 -0.43 -4.89 2.99
N LEU A 259 -1.14 -5.97 2.65
CA LEU A 259 -2.27 -6.49 3.44
C LEU A 259 -1.76 -7.45 4.52
N VAL A 260 -1.15 -6.92 5.58
CA VAL A 260 -0.76 -7.72 6.75
C VAL A 260 -1.71 -7.44 7.90
N ILE A 261 -2.32 -8.49 8.44
CA ILE A 261 -3.22 -8.43 9.60
C ILE A 261 -2.37 -8.32 10.89
N SER A 262 -2.72 -7.37 11.75
CA SER A 262 -2.08 -7.03 13.06
C SER A 262 -1.79 -8.18 14.04
N LYS A 263 -2.29 -9.42 13.83
CA LYS A 263 -1.93 -10.59 14.67
C LYS A 263 -0.43 -10.93 14.62
N SER A 264 0.29 -10.44 13.60
CA SER A 264 1.74 -10.55 13.47
C SER A 264 2.54 -9.80 14.53
N ASP A 265 1.99 -8.73 15.10
CA ASP A 265 2.78 -7.74 15.83
C ASP A 265 3.35 -8.27 17.14
N LYS A 266 2.60 -9.16 17.81
CA LYS A 266 3.07 -9.82 19.03
C LYS A 266 4.28 -10.72 18.77
N ILE A 267 4.26 -11.51 17.67
CA ILE A 267 5.38 -12.37 17.30
C ILE A 267 6.59 -11.51 16.96
N MET A 268 6.40 -10.43 16.20
CA MET A 268 7.48 -9.52 15.85
C MET A 268 8.07 -8.85 17.10
N PHE A 269 7.25 -8.45 18.07
CA PHE A 269 7.72 -7.85 19.33
C PHE A 269 8.55 -8.85 20.17
N GLU A 270 8.10 -10.10 20.30
CA GLU A 270 8.86 -11.16 20.98
C GLU A 270 10.23 -11.42 20.30
N MET A 271 10.26 -11.41 18.97
CA MET A 271 11.50 -11.54 18.19
C MET A 271 12.41 -10.33 18.38
N MET A 272 11.86 -9.12 18.38
CA MET A 272 12.60 -7.88 18.63
C MET A 272 13.26 -7.90 20.01
N ASP A 273 12.53 -8.32 21.06
CA ASP A 273 13.11 -8.47 22.40
C ASP A 273 14.29 -9.46 22.40
N SER A 274 14.16 -10.55 21.63
CA SER A 274 15.22 -11.54 21.49
C SER A 274 16.47 -10.98 20.79
N ILE A 275 16.29 -10.14 19.77
CA ILE A 275 17.39 -9.46 19.06
C ILE A 275 17.97 -8.30 19.88
N ASN A 276 17.15 -7.53 20.60
CA ASN A 276 17.63 -6.37 21.38
C ASN A 276 18.46 -6.77 22.59
N LYS A 277 18.29 -7.99 23.13
CA LYS A 277 19.17 -8.55 24.16
C LYS A 277 20.64 -8.62 23.73
N LEU A 278 20.93 -8.57 22.42
CA LEU A 278 22.29 -8.48 21.87
C LEU A 278 22.98 -7.13 22.13
N LYS A 279 22.24 -6.06 22.46
CA LYS A 279 22.85 -4.76 22.79
C LYS A 279 23.59 -4.77 24.13
N HIS A 280 23.44 -5.83 24.91
CA HIS A 280 23.92 -5.94 26.28
C HIS A 280 24.87 -7.15 26.50
N VAL A 281 25.32 -7.77 25.40
CA VAL A 281 26.41 -8.75 25.38
C VAL A 281 27.64 -8.04 24.82
#